data_AF-A0A840VEE3-F1
#
_entry.id   AF-A0A840VEE3-F1
#
_cell.length_a   1.000
_cell.length_b   1.000
_cell.length_c   1.000
_cell.angle_alpha   90.00
_cell.angle_beta   90.00
_cell.angle_gamma   90.00
#
_symmetry.space_group_name_H-M   'P 1'
#
loop_
_entity.id
_entity.type
_entity.pdbx_description
1 polymer ?
#
loop_
_entity_poly.entity_id
_entity_poly.type
_entity_poly.pdbx_seq_one_letter_code
_entity_poly.pdbx_strand_id
1 'polypeptide(L)'
;MMERAERVEMRNSIHNRRRLQAGLNEALGQRSFRAFSVLGNELIYKYEGDPNEILRELEPYLRSAFDDTRFLVARLFLQCGFESDHAANVLIELTRRPKTIVGHVDGDVIRDFRLVAAELLADYRVAESADAIWSLYQNTRELQLLVKLAELQDQRAIEPILVNRDKLSQVTQVTRLFAVLEIDETSDSMKEQFARLANRTASESPEKVDLAWSLYHITAEAEYLDFLIENRYRAKASNYLAGIEGAEVVPVLEEMLYSQNGSHEAAFLGLYLNHRDSPVLRKYILAWLDLQTLPRVHENVLLRIASKFDDPEIDAGVIKFSSGSYRDQWRFYKEHRRNFPLYDLYSDRIEYWGEIR
;
A
#
# COMPACT_ATOMS: atom_id res chain seq x y z
N MET A 1 16.17 25.86 -33.71
CA MET A 1 14.94 25.47 -32.99
C MET A 1 14.80 23.96 -32.78
N MET A 2 15.33 23.10 -33.67
CA MET A 2 15.41 21.64 -33.49
C MET A 2 16.20 21.17 -32.25
N GLU A 3 17.34 21.82 -31.92
CA GLU A 3 18.17 21.42 -30.78
C GLU A 3 17.49 21.47 -29.41
N ARG A 4 16.41 22.26 -29.25
CA ARG A 4 15.73 22.41 -27.96
C ARG A 4 14.72 21.28 -27.73
N ALA A 5 14.12 20.75 -28.79
CA ALA A 5 13.22 19.60 -28.74
C ALA A 5 14.02 18.30 -28.50
N GLU A 6 15.10 18.10 -29.25
CA GLU A 6 15.99 16.93 -29.09
C GLU A 6 16.65 16.89 -27.70
N ARG A 7 17.05 18.04 -27.14
CA ARG A 7 17.58 18.09 -25.77
C ARG A 7 16.53 17.83 -24.68
N VAL A 8 15.26 18.11 -24.95
CA VAL A 8 14.14 17.81 -24.04
C VAL A 8 13.79 16.32 -24.13
N GLU A 9 13.75 15.76 -25.34
CA GLU A 9 13.52 14.34 -25.60
C GLU A 9 14.64 13.46 -25.02
N MET A 10 15.90 13.86 -25.18
CA MET A 10 17.05 13.20 -24.56
C MET A 10 17.03 13.30 -23.02
N ARG A 11 16.58 14.42 -22.45
CA ARG A 11 16.39 14.55 -20.98
C ARG A 11 15.26 13.67 -20.48
N ASN A 12 14.17 13.54 -21.23
CA ASN A 12 13.03 12.70 -20.88
C ASN A 12 13.41 11.21 -20.95
N SER A 13 14.14 10.78 -21.98
CA SER A 13 14.69 9.42 -22.10
C SER A 13 15.63 9.07 -20.94
N ILE A 14 16.56 9.97 -20.57
CA ILE A 14 17.47 9.77 -19.43
C ILE A 14 16.70 9.65 -18.10
N HIS A 15 15.59 10.38 -17.95
CA HIS A 15 14.82 10.38 -16.70
C HIS A 15 13.86 9.17 -16.60
N ASN A 16 13.17 8.80 -17.68
CA ASN A 16 12.34 7.60 -17.72
C ASN A 16 13.21 6.35 -17.51
N ARG A 17 14.42 6.33 -18.11
CA ARG A 17 15.46 5.36 -17.80
C ARG A 17 15.78 5.29 -16.30
N ARG A 18 15.96 6.42 -15.61
CA ARG A 18 16.26 6.44 -14.15
C ARG A 18 15.11 5.94 -13.27
N ARG A 19 13.84 6.19 -13.62
CA ARG A 19 12.68 5.71 -12.83
C ARG A 19 12.38 4.25 -13.08
N LEU A 20 12.50 3.78 -14.31
CA LEU A 20 12.38 2.36 -14.63
C LEU A 20 13.56 1.58 -14.06
N GLN A 21 14.76 2.17 -14.07
CA GLN A 21 15.91 1.65 -13.37
C GLN A 21 15.75 1.72 -11.85
N ALA A 22 15.03 2.69 -11.27
CA ALA A 22 14.72 2.70 -9.84
C ALA A 22 13.68 1.63 -9.48
N GLY A 23 12.59 1.49 -10.24
CA GLY A 23 11.59 0.43 -10.05
C GLY A 23 12.16 -0.96 -10.30
N LEU A 24 13.03 -1.13 -11.30
CA LEU A 24 13.81 -2.36 -11.49
C LEU A 24 14.84 -2.52 -10.37
N ASN A 25 15.57 -1.50 -9.95
CA ASN A 25 16.53 -1.60 -8.84
C ASN A 25 15.84 -1.72 -7.47
N GLU A 26 14.54 -1.49 -7.35
CA GLU A 26 13.75 -1.66 -6.12
C GLU A 26 13.08 -3.05 -6.11
N ALA A 27 12.51 -3.45 -7.26
CA ALA A 27 12.04 -4.82 -7.49
C ALA A 27 13.19 -5.83 -7.45
N LEU A 28 14.38 -5.44 -7.92
CA LEU A 28 15.64 -6.21 -7.95
C LEU A 28 16.64 -5.71 -6.89
N GLY A 29 16.18 -4.91 -5.92
CA GLY A 29 17.01 -4.19 -4.94
C GLY A 29 17.67 -5.03 -3.85
N GLN A 30 17.54 -6.34 -3.92
CA GLN A 30 18.43 -7.24 -3.21
C GLN A 30 19.39 -7.81 -4.25
N ARG A 31 20.70 -7.59 -4.04
CA ARG A 31 21.82 -7.81 -4.98
C ARG A 31 22.02 -9.26 -5.48
N SER A 32 21.03 -10.11 -5.34
CA SER A 32 20.89 -11.41 -5.98
C SER A 32 20.26 -11.21 -7.36
N PHE A 33 20.78 -11.87 -8.40
CA PHE A 33 20.25 -11.89 -9.79
C PHE A 33 20.77 -10.83 -10.77
N ARG A 34 22.10 -10.87 -11.00
CA ARG A 34 22.77 -10.18 -12.12
C ARG A 34 22.07 -10.39 -13.47
N ALA A 35 21.51 -11.57 -13.75
CA ALA A 35 20.88 -11.87 -15.04
C ALA A 35 19.62 -11.01 -15.33
N PHE A 36 18.76 -10.79 -14.34
CA PHE A 36 17.55 -9.98 -14.52
C PHE A 36 17.86 -8.48 -14.49
N SER A 37 18.89 -8.06 -13.75
CA SER A 37 19.40 -6.68 -13.81
C SER A 37 20.02 -6.34 -15.17
N VAL A 38 20.68 -7.31 -15.82
CA VAL A 38 21.25 -7.14 -17.16
C VAL A 38 20.12 -7.08 -18.19
N LEU A 39 19.18 -8.02 -18.15
CA LEU A 39 18.00 -8.03 -19.03
C LEU A 39 17.16 -6.75 -18.86
N GLY A 40 16.87 -6.33 -17.64
CA GLY A 40 16.12 -5.10 -17.36
C GLY A 40 16.81 -3.84 -17.90
N ASN A 41 18.13 -3.73 -17.71
CA ASN A 41 18.90 -2.62 -18.29
C ASN A 41 18.89 -2.68 -19.82
N GLU A 42 19.13 -3.84 -20.44
CA GLU A 42 19.08 -4.03 -21.89
C GLU A 42 17.72 -3.65 -22.49
N LEU A 43 16.62 -4.04 -21.85
CA LEU A 43 15.27 -3.66 -22.26
C LEU A 43 15.03 -2.16 -22.11
N ILE A 44 15.48 -1.53 -21.02
CA ILE A 44 15.42 -0.06 -20.87
C ILE A 44 16.20 0.65 -22.00
N TYR A 45 17.36 0.13 -22.38
CA TYR A 45 18.13 0.71 -23.48
C TYR A 45 17.45 0.48 -24.84
N LYS A 46 16.94 -0.73 -25.08
CA LYS A 46 16.29 -1.14 -26.34
C LYS A 46 15.00 -0.38 -26.63
N TYR A 47 14.18 -0.14 -25.60
CA TYR A 47 12.88 0.53 -25.73
C TYR A 47 12.89 1.98 -25.26
N GLU A 48 14.09 2.58 -25.12
CA GLU A 48 14.26 3.97 -24.67
C GLU A 48 13.54 4.33 -23.35
N GLY A 49 13.25 3.31 -22.53
CA GLY A 49 12.51 3.45 -21.28
C GLY A 49 10.97 3.46 -21.43
N ASP A 50 10.41 3.03 -22.56
CA ASP A 50 8.96 2.80 -22.68
C ASP A 50 8.54 1.60 -21.80
N PRO A 51 7.78 1.83 -20.70
CA PRO A 51 7.39 0.77 -19.79
C PRO A 51 6.48 -0.27 -20.42
N ASN A 52 5.66 0.09 -21.42
CA ASN A 52 4.71 -0.85 -22.01
C ASN A 52 5.41 -1.87 -22.90
N GLU A 53 6.39 -1.42 -23.70
CA GLU A 53 7.18 -2.34 -24.52
C GLU A 53 8.09 -3.22 -23.67
N ILE A 54 8.65 -2.69 -22.58
CA ILE A 54 9.43 -3.48 -21.62
C ILE A 54 8.57 -4.55 -20.95
N LEU A 55 7.34 -4.21 -20.54
CA LEU A 55 6.43 -5.18 -19.93
C LEU A 55 6.01 -6.27 -20.92
N ARG A 56 5.68 -5.93 -22.18
CA ARG A 56 5.37 -6.92 -23.23
C ARG A 56 6.51 -7.90 -23.47
N GLU A 57 7.75 -7.43 -23.45
CA GLU A 57 8.92 -8.30 -23.65
C GLU A 57 9.21 -9.19 -22.44
N LEU A 58 8.76 -8.78 -21.25
CA LEU A 58 8.86 -9.57 -20.03
C LEU A 58 7.73 -10.61 -19.89
N GLU A 59 6.62 -10.47 -20.62
CA GLU A 59 5.47 -11.38 -20.55
C GLU A 59 5.83 -12.87 -20.71
N PRO A 60 6.69 -13.29 -21.67
CA PRO A 60 7.06 -14.70 -21.81
C PRO A 60 7.72 -15.30 -20.56
N TYR A 61 8.35 -14.46 -19.72
CA TYR A 61 9.04 -14.90 -18.51
C TYR A 61 8.09 -15.24 -17.36
N LEU A 62 6.79 -14.90 -17.44
CA LEU A 62 5.76 -15.42 -16.53
C LEU A 62 5.62 -16.96 -16.63
N ARG A 63 6.02 -17.53 -17.77
CA ARG A 63 6.04 -18.97 -18.05
C ARG A 63 7.44 -19.59 -17.93
N SER A 64 8.40 -18.85 -17.37
CA SER A 64 9.77 -19.36 -17.14
C SER A 64 9.75 -20.67 -16.35
N ALA A 65 10.71 -21.56 -16.62
CA ALA A 65 10.89 -22.77 -15.81
C ALA A 65 11.44 -22.48 -14.40
N PHE A 66 11.88 -21.24 -14.14
CA PHE A 66 12.48 -20.82 -12.88
C PHE A 66 11.52 -19.97 -12.06
N ASP A 67 11.16 -20.45 -10.87
CA ASP A 67 10.15 -19.82 -9.98
C ASP A 67 10.55 -18.41 -9.53
N ASP A 68 11.84 -18.13 -9.33
CA ASP A 68 12.37 -16.80 -8.99
C ASP A 68 12.11 -15.77 -10.09
N THR A 69 12.33 -16.16 -11.34
CA THR A 69 12.10 -15.34 -12.53
C THR A 69 10.61 -15.06 -12.68
N ARG A 70 9.77 -16.09 -12.54
CA ARG A 70 8.31 -15.95 -12.57
C ARG A 70 7.83 -15.00 -11.48
N PHE A 71 8.32 -15.16 -10.26
CA PHE A 71 7.98 -14.31 -9.12
C PHE A 71 8.31 -12.84 -9.38
N LEU A 72 9.54 -12.55 -9.82
CA LEU A 72 9.98 -11.17 -10.07
C LEU A 72 9.17 -10.50 -11.17
N VAL A 73 8.90 -11.21 -12.27
CA VAL A 73 8.08 -10.70 -13.37
C VAL A 73 6.65 -10.49 -12.92
N ALA A 74 6.05 -11.44 -12.19
CA ALA A 74 4.70 -11.31 -11.67
C ALA A 74 4.56 -10.15 -10.68
N ARG A 75 5.53 -9.95 -9.78
CA ARG A 75 5.58 -8.78 -8.89
C ARG A 75 5.63 -7.49 -9.69
N LEU A 76 6.49 -7.40 -10.70
CA LEU A 76 6.61 -6.22 -11.54
C LEU A 76 5.30 -5.94 -12.28
N PHE A 77 4.65 -6.97 -12.82
CA PHE A 77 3.39 -6.85 -13.54
C PHE A 77 2.26 -6.36 -12.63
N LEU A 78 2.15 -6.88 -11.40
CA LEU A 78 1.20 -6.38 -10.41
C LEU A 78 1.48 -4.92 -10.05
N GLN A 79 2.75 -4.58 -9.73
CA GLN A 79 3.17 -3.20 -9.44
C GLN A 79 2.89 -2.25 -10.61
N CYS A 80 3.11 -2.71 -11.83
CA CYS A 80 2.89 -1.96 -13.07
C CYS A 80 1.45 -1.98 -13.56
N GLY A 81 0.58 -2.80 -12.96
CA GLY A 81 -0.80 -2.90 -13.38
C GLY A 81 -1.00 -3.46 -14.78
N PHE A 82 -0.05 -4.28 -15.23
CA PHE A 82 -0.07 -4.86 -16.55
C PHE A 82 -0.39 -6.35 -16.41
N GLU A 83 -1.42 -6.83 -17.11
CA GLU A 83 -1.91 -8.22 -17.02
C GLU A 83 -2.01 -8.74 -15.56
N SER A 84 -2.58 -7.92 -14.67
CA SER A 84 -2.62 -8.19 -13.23
C SER A 84 -3.20 -9.56 -12.89
N ASP A 85 -4.19 -10.02 -13.65
CA ASP A 85 -4.83 -11.32 -13.45
C ASP A 85 -3.88 -12.48 -13.79
N HIS A 86 -3.09 -12.35 -14.87
CA HIS A 86 -2.12 -13.38 -15.24
C HIS A 86 -0.98 -13.44 -14.22
N ALA A 87 -0.47 -12.27 -13.81
CA ALA A 87 0.56 -12.16 -12.79
C ALA A 87 0.09 -12.69 -11.42
N ALA A 88 -1.14 -12.40 -11.02
CA ALA A 88 -1.73 -12.92 -9.80
C ALA A 88 -1.87 -14.45 -9.83
N ASN A 89 -2.31 -15.02 -10.95
CA ASN A 89 -2.38 -16.47 -11.13
C ASN A 89 -1.01 -17.14 -10.99
N VAL A 90 0.05 -16.50 -11.50
CA VAL A 90 1.43 -16.97 -11.31
C VAL A 90 1.80 -16.96 -9.82
N LEU A 91 1.50 -15.88 -9.09
CA LEU A 91 1.75 -15.84 -7.64
C LEU A 91 0.94 -16.90 -6.88
N ILE A 92 -0.33 -17.12 -7.23
CA ILE A 92 -1.17 -18.19 -6.64
C ILE A 92 -0.51 -19.55 -6.86
N GLU A 93 -0.06 -19.84 -8.08
CA GLU A 93 0.62 -21.10 -8.37
C GLU A 93 1.90 -21.25 -7.53
N LEU A 94 2.69 -20.18 -7.41
CA LEU A 94 3.91 -20.15 -6.61
C LEU A 94 3.64 -20.47 -5.14
N THR A 95 2.55 -19.97 -4.54
CA THR A 95 2.19 -20.31 -3.14
C THR A 95 1.91 -21.81 -2.94
N ARG A 96 1.46 -22.51 -4.00
CA ARG A 96 1.14 -23.95 -3.97
C ARG A 96 2.36 -24.85 -4.19
N ARG A 97 3.51 -24.28 -4.58
CA ARG A 97 4.72 -25.06 -4.83
C ARG A 97 5.32 -25.63 -3.52
N PRO A 98 6.04 -26.76 -3.59
CA PRO A 98 6.89 -27.22 -2.50
C PRO A 98 7.83 -26.10 -2.05
N LYS A 99 8.36 -26.18 -0.82
CA LYS A 99 9.29 -25.16 -0.30
C LYS A 99 10.53 -25.05 -1.19
N THR A 100 10.55 -24.05 -2.07
CA THR A 100 11.76 -23.66 -2.80
C THR A 100 12.49 -22.62 -1.96
N ILE A 101 13.65 -22.99 -1.44
CA ILE A 101 14.54 -22.08 -0.74
C ILE A 101 15.35 -21.36 -1.82
N VAL A 102 15.20 -20.04 -1.95
CA VAL A 102 16.12 -19.24 -2.77
C VAL A 102 17.38 -18.99 -1.95
N GLY A 103 18.55 -19.38 -2.48
CA GLY A 103 19.82 -19.33 -1.77
C GLY A 103 20.29 -17.91 -1.40
N HIS A 104 21.21 -17.87 -0.43
CA HIS A 104 21.89 -16.67 0.09
C HIS A 104 22.63 -15.86 -0.98
N VAL A 105 22.64 -14.53 -0.79
CA VAL A 105 23.74 -13.67 -1.22
C VAL A 105 24.03 -12.67 -0.09
N ASP A 106 25.25 -12.72 0.47
CA ASP A 106 25.85 -11.72 1.37
C ASP A 106 25.13 -11.35 2.67
N GLY A 107 24.76 -12.35 3.48
CA GLY A 107 24.51 -12.15 4.92
C GLY A 107 23.10 -11.71 5.35
N ASP A 108 22.19 -11.45 4.41
CA ASP A 108 20.78 -11.17 4.70
C ASP A 108 19.85 -12.38 4.46
N VAL A 109 18.75 -12.39 5.22
CA VAL A 109 17.81 -13.51 5.42
C VAL A 109 17.16 -13.99 4.12
N ILE A 110 17.21 -15.31 3.90
CA ILE A 110 16.42 -16.01 2.86
C ILE A 110 14.93 -15.84 3.16
N ARG A 111 14.21 -15.04 2.36
CA ARG A 111 12.75 -14.98 2.41
C ARG A 111 12.17 -16.07 1.51
N ASP A 112 11.29 -16.90 2.07
CA ASP A 112 10.51 -17.88 1.32
C ASP A 112 9.60 -17.15 0.32
N PHE A 113 9.83 -17.32 -0.99
CA PHE A 113 9.09 -16.62 -2.04
C PHE A 113 7.58 -16.86 -1.95
N ARG A 114 7.14 -17.99 -1.37
CA ARG A 114 5.72 -18.30 -1.18
C ARG A 114 5.09 -17.36 -0.16
N LEU A 115 5.83 -17.01 0.87
CA LEU A 115 5.40 -16.06 1.88
C LEU A 115 5.35 -14.64 1.31
N VAL A 116 6.35 -14.25 0.52
CA VAL A 116 6.34 -12.94 -0.16
C VAL A 116 5.24 -12.86 -1.23
N ALA A 117 4.98 -13.96 -1.95
CA ALA A 117 3.87 -14.06 -2.88
C ALA A 117 2.52 -13.94 -2.16
N ALA A 118 2.37 -14.55 -0.99
CA ALA A 118 1.17 -14.40 -0.16
C ALA A 118 0.97 -12.96 0.33
N GLU A 119 2.05 -12.27 0.73
CA GLU A 119 2.01 -10.84 1.07
C GLU A 119 1.52 -10.00 -0.11
N LEU A 120 2.12 -10.17 -1.29
CA LEU A 120 1.70 -9.46 -2.50
C LEU A 120 0.25 -9.80 -2.89
N LEU A 121 -0.17 -11.05 -2.81
CA LEU A 121 -1.55 -11.44 -3.13
C LEU A 121 -2.56 -10.76 -2.19
N ALA A 122 -2.25 -10.67 -0.89
CA ALA A 122 -3.07 -9.97 0.08
C ALA A 122 -3.13 -8.46 -0.19
N ASP A 123 -1.98 -7.83 -0.44
CA ASP A 123 -1.89 -6.39 -0.70
C ASP A 123 -2.68 -5.98 -1.95
N TYR A 124 -2.69 -6.82 -2.99
CA TYR A 124 -3.42 -6.58 -4.24
C TYR A 124 -4.87 -7.09 -4.21
N ARG A 125 -5.30 -7.77 -3.14
CA ARG A 125 -6.66 -8.27 -2.93
C ARG A 125 -7.21 -9.07 -4.12
N VAL A 126 -6.38 -9.89 -4.76
CA VAL A 126 -6.80 -10.67 -5.93
C VAL A 126 -7.84 -11.69 -5.50
N ALA A 127 -8.91 -11.87 -6.29
CA ALA A 127 -9.79 -13.02 -6.15
C ALA A 127 -8.97 -14.33 -6.05
N GLU A 128 -9.40 -15.26 -5.20
CA GLU A 128 -8.69 -16.51 -4.87
C GLU A 128 -7.43 -16.40 -3.98
N SER A 129 -6.95 -15.20 -3.67
CA SER A 129 -5.78 -15.01 -2.77
C SER A 129 -5.98 -15.69 -1.42
N ALA A 130 -7.17 -15.53 -0.84
CA ALA A 130 -7.47 -16.06 0.47
C ALA A 130 -7.36 -17.60 0.52
N ASP A 131 -7.83 -18.31 -0.52
CA ASP A 131 -7.70 -19.77 -0.61
C ASP A 131 -6.26 -20.24 -0.78
N ALA A 132 -5.48 -19.51 -1.59
CA ALA A 132 -4.06 -19.80 -1.80
C ALA A 132 -3.25 -19.61 -0.51
N ILE A 133 -3.47 -18.49 0.19
CA ILE A 133 -2.81 -18.16 1.45
C ILE A 133 -3.26 -19.13 2.56
N TRP A 134 -4.55 -19.49 2.62
CA TRP A 134 -5.07 -20.46 3.56
C TRP A 134 -4.43 -21.84 3.37
N SER A 135 -4.34 -22.30 2.12
CA SER A 135 -3.68 -23.56 1.78
C SER A 135 -2.21 -23.57 2.20
N LEU A 136 -1.50 -22.46 1.95
CA LEU A 136 -0.12 -22.31 2.39
C LEU A 136 -0.02 -22.35 3.92
N TYR A 137 -0.91 -21.66 4.64
CA TYR A 137 -0.96 -21.67 6.11
C TYR A 137 -1.21 -23.08 6.67
N GLN A 138 -2.13 -23.85 6.09
CA GLN A 138 -2.39 -25.22 6.55
C GLN A 138 -1.14 -26.12 6.44
N ASN A 139 -0.30 -25.87 5.43
CA ASN A 139 0.90 -26.65 5.15
C ASN A 139 2.11 -26.18 5.97
N THR A 140 2.25 -24.89 6.27
CA THR A 140 3.46 -24.33 6.90
C THR A 140 3.25 -23.93 8.36
N ARG A 141 2.00 -23.60 8.75
CA ARG A 141 1.63 -23.01 10.05
C ARG A 141 2.32 -21.69 10.36
N GLU A 142 2.82 -20.99 9.33
CA GLU A 142 3.48 -19.68 9.49
C GLU A 142 2.48 -18.61 9.93
N LEU A 143 2.69 -18.02 11.11
CA LEU A 143 1.74 -17.12 11.75
C LEU A 143 1.52 -15.81 10.97
N GLN A 144 2.52 -15.34 10.23
CA GLN A 144 2.38 -14.14 9.39
C GLN A 144 1.32 -14.31 8.28
N LEU A 145 1.01 -15.54 7.87
CA LEU A 145 -0.06 -15.80 6.90
C LEU A 145 -1.45 -15.55 7.50
N LEU A 146 -1.61 -15.70 8.81
CA LEU A 146 -2.87 -15.35 9.49
C LEU A 146 -3.13 -13.84 9.45
N VAL A 147 -2.07 -13.02 9.50
CA VAL A 147 -2.19 -11.57 9.33
C VAL A 147 -2.70 -11.25 7.93
N LYS A 148 -2.11 -11.86 6.90
CA LYS A 148 -2.53 -11.68 5.50
C LYS A 148 -3.94 -12.20 5.21
N LEU A 149 -4.39 -13.25 5.89
CA LEU A 149 -5.78 -13.71 5.82
C LEU A 149 -6.75 -12.74 6.51
N ALA A 150 -6.36 -12.17 7.66
CA ALA A 150 -7.16 -11.17 8.36
C ALA A 150 -7.32 -9.90 7.50
N GLU A 151 -6.25 -9.45 6.85
CA GLU A 151 -6.28 -8.34 5.87
C GLU A 151 -7.27 -8.58 4.73
N LEU A 152 -7.44 -9.83 4.31
CA LEU A 152 -8.43 -10.26 3.32
C LEU A 152 -9.81 -10.57 3.93
N GLN A 153 -10.02 -10.27 5.21
CA GLN A 153 -11.24 -10.56 5.98
C GLN A 153 -11.66 -12.04 5.94
N ASP A 154 -10.71 -12.96 5.78
CA ASP A 154 -11.00 -14.39 5.72
C ASP A 154 -11.33 -14.96 7.10
N GLN A 155 -12.59 -15.32 7.26
CA GLN A 155 -13.15 -15.83 8.52
C GLN A 155 -12.50 -17.13 9.01
N ARG A 156 -11.84 -17.91 8.13
CA ARG A 156 -11.13 -19.14 8.55
C ARG A 156 -9.92 -18.83 9.43
N ALA A 157 -9.42 -17.59 9.42
CA ALA A 157 -8.31 -17.16 10.26
C ALA A 157 -8.70 -16.93 11.73
N ILE A 158 -9.98 -16.73 12.06
CA ILE A 158 -10.46 -16.39 13.42
C ILE A 158 -9.98 -17.41 14.46
N GLU A 159 -10.34 -18.68 14.28
CA GLU A 159 -10.01 -19.74 15.24
C GLU A 159 -8.48 -19.90 15.41
N PRO A 160 -7.66 -20.01 14.34
CA PRO A 160 -6.21 -20.00 14.46
C PRO A 160 -5.62 -18.79 15.18
N ILE A 161 -6.19 -17.58 14.97
CA ILE A 161 -5.75 -16.35 15.61
C ILE A 161 -6.04 -16.40 17.11
N LEU A 162 -7.24 -16.84 17.51
CA LEU A 162 -7.62 -17.02 18.91
C LEU A 162 -6.70 -18.01 19.62
N VAL A 163 -6.45 -19.17 18.99
CA VAL A 163 -5.57 -20.22 19.54
C VAL A 163 -4.12 -19.77 19.67
N ASN A 164 -3.63 -18.91 18.77
CA ASN A 164 -2.23 -18.47 18.74
C ASN A 164 -2.01 -17.04 19.23
N ARG A 165 -2.99 -16.40 19.89
CA ARG A 165 -2.94 -14.98 20.29
C ARG A 165 -1.65 -14.58 21.01
N ASP A 166 -1.16 -15.40 21.94
CA ASP A 166 0.04 -15.09 22.74
C ASP A 166 1.33 -15.16 21.91
N LYS A 167 1.34 -15.97 20.84
CA LYS A 167 2.46 -16.04 19.90
C LYS A 167 2.36 -14.93 18.86
N LEU A 168 1.15 -14.64 18.39
CA LEU A 168 0.91 -13.57 17.43
C LEU A 168 1.24 -12.21 18.01
N SER A 169 1.11 -11.98 19.32
CA SER A 169 1.53 -10.72 19.95
C SER A 169 3.02 -10.42 19.83
N GLN A 170 3.85 -11.42 19.51
CA GLN A 170 5.29 -11.25 19.22
C GLN A 170 5.55 -10.83 17.77
N VAL A 171 4.59 -11.06 16.88
CA VAL A 171 4.70 -10.85 15.43
C VAL A 171 3.92 -9.61 14.99
N THR A 172 2.78 -9.34 15.61
CA THR A 172 1.88 -8.23 15.28
C THR A 172 1.03 -7.83 16.48
N GLN A 173 0.33 -6.70 16.37
CA GLN A 173 -0.66 -6.30 17.37
C GLN A 173 -1.97 -7.07 17.18
N VAL A 174 -2.18 -8.08 18.02
CA VAL A 174 -3.32 -9.00 17.92
C VAL A 174 -4.68 -8.33 18.05
N THR A 175 -4.79 -7.26 18.85
CA THR A 175 -6.03 -6.48 18.99
C THR A 175 -6.51 -5.91 17.67
N ARG A 176 -5.59 -5.58 16.75
CA ARG A 176 -5.95 -5.13 15.40
C ARG A 176 -6.56 -6.26 14.58
N LEU A 177 -6.02 -7.47 14.69
CA LEU A 177 -6.58 -8.63 14.00
C LEU A 177 -8.01 -8.92 14.48
N PHE A 178 -8.26 -8.76 15.78
CA PHE A 178 -9.61 -8.90 16.34
C PHE A 178 -10.58 -7.86 15.77
N ALA A 179 -10.13 -6.61 15.64
CA ALA A 179 -10.96 -5.56 15.06
C ALA A 179 -11.26 -5.79 13.58
N VAL A 180 -10.25 -6.13 12.77
CA VAL A 180 -10.39 -6.35 11.33
C VAL A 180 -11.30 -7.54 11.03
N LEU A 181 -11.29 -8.56 11.88
CA LEU A 181 -12.15 -9.75 11.77
C LEU A 181 -13.44 -9.66 12.60
N GLU A 182 -13.72 -8.51 13.22
CA GLU A 182 -14.92 -8.25 14.03
C GLU A 182 -15.15 -9.31 15.14
N ILE A 183 -14.08 -9.73 15.84
CA ILE A 183 -14.14 -10.76 16.88
C ILE A 183 -14.60 -10.15 18.22
N ASP A 184 -15.92 -10.11 18.42
CA ASP A 184 -16.55 -9.47 19.59
C ASP A 184 -16.23 -10.16 20.94
N GLU A 185 -15.96 -11.47 20.97
CA GLU A 185 -15.69 -12.22 22.21
C GLU A 185 -14.48 -11.71 23.03
N THR A 186 -13.70 -10.81 22.44
CA THR A 186 -12.52 -10.20 23.07
C THR A 186 -12.77 -8.79 23.61
N SER A 187 -13.94 -8.20 23.34
CA SER A 187 -14.24 -6.78 23.59
C SER A 187 -14.20 -6.44 25.09
N ASP A 188 -14.79 -7.24 25.98
CA ASP A 188 -14.76 -7.00 27.43
C ASP A 188 -13.33 -6.92 28.00
N SER A 189 -12.46 -7.85 27.61
CA SER A 189 -11.04 -7.85 28.01
C SER A 189 -10.31 -6.60 27.49
N MET A 190 -10.64 -6.18 26.26
CA MET A 190 -10.08 -4.97 25.66
C MET A 190 -10.58 -3.71 26.38
N LYS A 191 -11.86 -3.63 26.77
CA LYS A 191 -12.43 -2.53 27.56
C LYS A 191 -11.73 -2.41 28.92
N GLU A 192 -11.52 -3.53 29.61
CA GLU A 192 -10.77 -3.53 30.87
C GLU A 192 -9.33 -3.03 30.70
N GLN A 193 -8.64 -3.45 29.64
CA GLN A 193 -7.28 -2.99 29.33
C GLN A 193 -7.26 -1.48 29.04
N PHE A 194 -8.25 -0.98 28.28
CA PHE A 194 -8.37 0.43 27.93
C PHE A 194 -8.57 1.31 29.17
N ALA A 195 -9.45 0.88 30.09
CA ALA A 195 -9.66 1.53 31.37
C ALA A 195 -8.40 1.50 32.25
N ARG A 196 -7.68 0.38 32.31
CA ARG A 196 -6.43 0.27 33.07
C ARG A 196 -5.33 1.21 32.56
N LEU A 197 -5.26 1.42 31.24
CA LEU A 197 -4.31 2.35 30.62
C LEU A 197 -4.62 3.83 30.94
N ALA A 198 -5.86 4.18 31.33
CA ALA A 198 -6.20 5.53 31.77
C ALA A 198 -5.56 5.93 33.12
N ASN A 199 -5.29 4.96 33.99
CA ASN A 199 -4.79 5.18 35.35
C ASN A 199 -3.26 5.30 35.45
N ARG A 200 -2.53 5.13 34.35
CA ARG A 200 -1.08 5.34 34.31
C ARG A 200 -0.80 6.78 33.91
N THR A 201 0.07 7.47 34.64
CA THR A 201 0.51 8.87 34.40
C THR A 201 1.12 9.10 33.01
N ALA A 202 1.39 8.05 32.24
CA ALA A 202 1.54 8.08 30.79
C ALA A 202 0.17 8.02 30.10
N SER A 203 -0.74 8.91 30.51
CA SER A 203 -2.00 9.16 29.79
C SER A 203 -1.61 9.48 28.35
N GLU A 204 -2.14 8.71 27.40
CA GLU A 204 -1.81 8.76 25.96
C GLU A 204 -0.61 7.86 25.56
N SER A 205 -0.71 6.53 25.64
CA SER A 205 0.27 5.62 25.00
C SER A 205 -0.17 5.25 23.57
N PRO A 206 0.75 4.97 22.63
CA PRO A 206 0.40 4.45 21.31
C PRO A 206 -0.48 3.20 21.35
N GLU A 207 -0.34 2.37 22.38
CA GLU A 207 -1.15 1.17 22.62
C GLU A 207 -2.61 1.52 22.94
N LYS A 208 -2.85 2.60 23.67
CA LYS A 208 -4.21 3.07 23.99
C LYS A 208 -4.95 3.55 22.73
N VAL A 209 -4.23 4.11 21.76
CA VAL A 209 -4.77 4.49 20.44
C VAL A 209 -5.15 3.25 19.64
N ASP A 210 -4.28 2.23 19.58
CA ASP A 210 -4.59 0.95 18.91
C ASP A 210 -5.85 0.30 19.50
N LEU A 211 -5.95 0.33 20.82
CA LEU A 211 -7.04 -0.28 21.57
C LEU A 211 -8.36 0.49 21.40
N ALA A 212 -8.33 1.83 21.43
CA ALA A 212 -9.50 2.65 21.14
C ALA A 212 -10.04 2.37 19.73
N TRP A 213 -9.17 2.38 18.73
CA TRP A 213 -9.58 2.06 17.36
C TRP A 213 -10.16 0.66 17.24
N SER A 214 -9.51 -0.33 17.86
CA SER A 214 -9.99 -1.70 17.83
C SER A 214 -11.35 -1.86 18.51
N LEU A 215 -11.55 -1.21 19.66
CA LEU A 215 -12.82 -1.20 20.38
C LEU A 215 -13.91 -0.46 19.62
N TYR A 216 -13.62 0.69 19.01
CA TYR A 216 -14.56 1.41 18.18
C TYR A 216 -15.04 0.55 17.01
N HIS A 217 -14.14 -0.17 16.33
CA HIS A 217 -14.52 -1.00 15.19
C HIS A 217 -15.44 -2.17 15.58
N ILE A 218 -15.19 -2.79 16.73
CA ILE A 218 -15.97 -3.94 17.19
C ILE A 218 -17.33 -3.50 17.78
N THR A 219 -17.35 -2.39 18.52
CA THR A 219 -18.50 -2.01 19.37
C THR A 219 -19.30 -0.82 18.85
N ALA A 220 -18.73 -0.01 17.96
CA ALA A 220 -19.24 1.30 17.53
C ALA A 220 -19.55 2.28 18.69
N GLU A 221 -18.97 2.09 19.87
CA GLU A 221 -19.16 2.97 21.03
C GLU A 221 -18.43 4.31 20.81
N ALA A 222 -19.18 5.42 20.90
CA ALA A 222 -18.69 6.77 20.59
C ALA A 222 -17.50 7.21 21.44
N GLU A 223 -17.41 6.76 22.70
CA GLU A 223 -16.33 7.15 23.60
C GLU A 223 -14.92 6.80 23.08
N TYR A 224 -14.79 5.72 22.30
CA TYR A 224 -13.51 5.34 21.72
C TYR A 224 -13.17 6.19 20.49
N LEU A 225 -14.18 6.60 19.72
CA LEU A 225 -13.99 7.54 18.62
C LEU A 225 -13.63 8.93 19.13
N ASP A 226 -14.34 9.41 20.14
CA ASP A 226 -14.05 10.68 20.81
C ASP A 226 -12.60 10.69 21.31
N PHE A 227 -12.15 9.59 21.92
CA PHE A 227 -10.76 9.44 22.33
C PHE A 227 -9.77 9.54 21.17
N LEU A 228 -10.07 8.98 19.98
CA LEU A 228 -9.21 9.07 18.80
C LEU A 228 -9.15 10.51 18.25
N ILE A 229 -10.29 11.20 18.23
CA ILE A 229 -10.43 12.58 17.74
C ILE A 229 -9.67 13.56 18.64
N GLU A 230 -9.83 13.43 19.95
CA GLU A 230 -9.23 14.34 20.94
C GLU A 230 -7.74 14.05 21.21
N ASN A 231 -7.22 12.91 20.74
CA ASN A 231 -5.89 12.44 21.10
C ASN A 231 -4.75 13.35 20.64
N ARG A 232 -3.76 13.58 21.51
CA ARG A 232 -2.55 14.34 21.17
C ARG A 232 -1.56 13.57 20.30
N TYR A 233 -1.63 12.24 20.22
CA TYR A 233 -0.88 11.40 19.27
C TYR A 233 -1.51 11.45 17.87
N ARG A 234 -1.71 12.67 17.37
CA ARG A 234 -2.43 12.95 16.13
C ARG A 234 -1.87 12.20 14.93
N ALA A 235 -0.57 11.91 14.87
CA ALA A 235 0.03 11.17 13.76
C ALA A 235 -0.41 9.69 13.69
N LYS A 236 -0.60 9.04 14.84
CA LYS A 236 -1.05 7.64 14.88
C LYS A 236 -2.57 7.57 14.80
N ALA A 237 -3.26 8.43 15.54
CA ALA A 237 -4.72 8.54 15.47
C ALA A 237 -5.20 8.92 14.06
N SER A 238 -4.46 9.78 13.33
CA SER A 238 -4.83 10.15 11.96
C SER A 238 -4.86 8.96 11.00
N ASN A 239 -3.99 7.96 11.20
CA ASN A 239 -3.95 6.78 10.34
C ASN A 239 -5.22 5.94 10.53
N TYR A 240 -5.74 5.91 11.75
CA TYR A 240 -7.00 5.25 12.09
C TYR A 240 -8.23 6.03 11.65
N LEU A 241 -8.27 7.32 11.94
CA LEU A 241 -9.38 8.20 11.54
C LEU A 241 -9.56 8.22 10.02
N ALA A 242 -8.47 8.10 9.25
CA ALA A 242 -8.53 8.00 7.79
C ALA A 242 -9.34 6.81 7.29
N GLY A 243 -9.47 5.73 8.07
CA GLY A 243 -10.24 4.53 7.73
C GLY A 243 -11.71 4.57 8.19
N ILE A 244 -12.18 5.67 8.78
CA ILE A 244 -13.54 5.78 9.34
C ILE A 244 -14.44 6.60 8.41
N GLU A 245 -15.61 6.06 8.05
CA GLU A 245 -16.61 6.71 7.17
C GLU A 245 -17.51 7.73 7.89
N GLY A 246 -17.39 7.88 9.21
CA GLY A 246 -18.22 8.79 10.01
C GLY A 246 -18.04 10.27 9.66
N ALA A 247 -19.12 11.04 9.61
CA ALA A 247 -19.07 12.46 9.26
C ALA A 247 -18.30 13.29 10.31
N GLU A 248 -18.28 12.83 11.56
CA GLU A 248 -17.57 13.42 12.68
C GLU A 248 -16.04 13.44 12.51
N VAL A 249 -15.46 12.56 11.69
CA VAL A 249 -14.00 12.56 11.47
C VAL A 249 -13.56 13.57 10.40
N VAL A 250 -14.48 14.02 9.53
CA VAL A 250 -14.15 14.92 8.40
C VAL A 250 -13.48 16.22 8.86
N PRO A 251 -14.01 16.98 9.84
CA PRO A 251 -13.37 18.23 10.27
C PRO A 251 -11.95 18.02 10.79
N VAL A 252 -11.69 16.87 11.42
CA VAL A 252 -10.38 16.52 11.98
C VAL A 252 -9.39 16.20 10.86
N LEU A 253 -9.80 15.40 9.86
CA LEU A 253 -8.96 15.09 8.70
C LEU A 253 -8.68 16.36 7.87
N GLU A 254 -9.67 17.23 7.69
CA GLU A 254 -9.51 18.53 7.01
C GLU A 254 -8.53 19.44 7.76
N GLU A 255 -8.62 19.53 9.09
CA GLU A 255 -7.65 20.27 9.91
C GLU A 255 -6.23 19.68 9.76
N MET A 256 -6.11 18.35 9.78
CA MET A 256 -4.83 17.64 9.72
C MET A 256 -4.06 17.96 8.44
N LEU A 257 -4.73 18.12 7.29
CA LEU A 257 -4.11 18.50 6.01
C LEU A 257 -3.30 19.80 6.08
N TYR A 258 -3.67 20.74 6.95
CA TYR A 258 -2.98 22.03 7.08
C TYR A 258 -2.20 22.16 8.38
N SER A 259 -2.42 21.25 9.34
CA SER A 259 -1.75 21.26 10.63
C SER A 259 -0.27 20.94 10.54
N GLN A 260 0.51 21.31 11.56
CA GLN A 260 1.89 20.84 11.67
C GLN A 260 2.00 19.42 12.25
N ASN A 261 0.94 18.89 12.87
CA ASN A 261 0.92 17.69 13.69
C ASN A 261 -0.08 16.67 13.16
N GLY A 262 0.39 15.54 12.63
CA GLY A 262 -0.46 14.50 12.05
C GLY A 262 0.17 13.85 10.81
N SER A 263 -0.43 12.78 10.31
CA SER A 263 -0.07 12.20 9.01
C SER A 263 -0.92 12.85 7.91
N HIS A 264 -0.32 13.76 7.15
CA HIS A 264 -0.97 14.46 6.03
C HIS A 264 -1.41 13.50 4.94
N GLU A 265 -0.60 12.48 4.68
CA GLU A 265 -0.91 11.44 3.71
C GLU A 265 -2.13 10.62 4.16
N ALA A 266 -2.25 10.34 5.46
CA ALA A 266 -3.44 9.68 6.00
C ALA A 266 -4.69 10.51 5.82
N ALA A 267 -4.64 11.78 6.22
CA ALA A 267 -5.75 12.70 6.08
C ALA A 267 -6.18 12.84 4.61
N PHE A 268 -5.21 12.99 3.71
CA PHE A 268 -5.47 13.10 2.27
C PHE A 268 -6.12 11.84 1.70
N LEU A 269 -5.58 10.67 2.04
CA LEU A 269 -6.12 9.37 1.60
C LEU A 269 -7.51 9.11 2.18
N GLY A 270 -7.71 9.34 3.47
CA GLY A 270 -8.99 9.13 4.14
C GLY A 270 -10.08 10.04 3.60
N LEU A 271 -9.76 11.32 3.37
CA LEU A 271 -10.71 12.23 2.70
C LEU A 271 -11.02 11.78 1.27
N TYR A 272 -10.03 11.30 0.51
CA TYR A 272 -10.30 10.85 -0.86
C TYR A 272 -11.17 9.60 -0.92
N LEU A 273 -10.89 8.61 -0.08
CA LEU A 273 -11.58 7.31 -0.15
C LEU A 273 -12.95 7.32 0.50
N ASN A 274 -13.04 7.90 1.70
CA ASN A 274 -14.24 7.80 2.53
C ASN A 274 -15.10 9.06 2.45
N HIS A 275 -14.51 10.21 2.06
CA HIS A 275 -15.16 11.52 2.11
C HIS A 275 -14.91 12.36 0.85
N ARG A 276 -15.00 11.71 -0.32
CA ARG A 276 -14.55 12.27 -1.62
C ARG A 276 -15.18 13.63 -1.96
N ASP A 277 -16.37 13.90 -1.44
CA ASP A 277 -17.11 15.15 -1.64
C ASP A 277 -16.59 16.32 -0.79
N SER A 278 -15.56 16.11 0.05
CA SER A 278 -14.93 17.18 0.83
C SER A 278 -14.45 18.30 -0.11
N PRO A 279 -14.98 19.53 0.03
CA PRO A 279 -14.54 20.67 -0.78
C PRO A 279 -13.10 21.08 -0.43
N VAL A 280 -12.58 20.63 0.71
CA VAL A 280 -11.21 20.89 1.16
C VAL A 280 -10.21 20.04 0.39
N LEU A 281 -10.56 18.81 0.01
CA LEU A 281 -9.69 17.91 -0.74
C LEU A 281 -9.29 18.51 -2.10
N ARG A 282 -10.27 19.00 -2.86
CA ARG A 282 -10.02 19.70 -4.14
C ARG A 282 -9.15 20.92 -3.95
N LYS A 283 -9.46 21.77 -2.96
CA LYS A 283 -8.70 22.98 -2.65
C LYS A 283 -7.25 22.65 -2.29
N TYR A 284 -7.04 21.59 -1.52
CA TYR A 284 -5.71 21.13 -1.13
C TYR A 284 -4.88 20.70 -2.35
N ILE A 285 -5.46 19.91 -3.27
CA ILE A 285 -4.79 19.50 -4.51
C ILE A 285 -4.35 20.72 -5.33
N LEU A 286 -5.27 21.68 -5.56
CA LEU A 286 -4.96 22.88 -6.34
C LEU A 286 -3.92 23.77 -5.65
N ALA A 287 -4.01 23.95 -4.34
CA ALA A 287 -3.04 24.73 -3.57
C ALA A 287 -1.64 24.09 -3.60
N TRP A 288 -1.57 22.76 -3.53
CA TRP A 288 -0.31 22.03 -3.66
C TRP A 288 0.31 22.22 -5.05
N LEU A 289 -0.49 22.12 -6.12
CA LEU A 289 -0.05 22.28 -7.50
C LEU A 289 0.43 23.71 -7.82
N ASP A 290 -0.15 24.73 -7.18
CA ASP A 290 0.21 26.14 -7.43
C ASP A 290 1.38 26.63 -6.57
N LEU A 291 1.41 26.28 -5.28
CA LEU A 291 2.36 26.87 -4.33
C LEU A 291 3.70 26.14 -4.24
N GLN A 292 3.77 24.84 -4.58
CA GLN A 292 4.97 24.00 -4.44
C GLN A 292 5.62 23.96 -3.04
N THR A 293 5.04 24.63 -2.04
CA THR A 293 5.58 24.82 -0.69
C THR A 293 4.78 24.11 0.39
N LEU A 294 3.79 23.28 0.04
CA LEU A 294 3.06 22.43 0.98
C LEU A 294 3.70 21.03 0.97
N PRO A 295 4.75 20.75 1.76
CA PRO A 295 5.59 19.58 1.54
C PRO A 295 5.21 18.52 2.56
N ARG A 296 4.13 17.76 2.36
CA ARG A 296 3.73 16.73 3.34
C ARG A 296 3.05 15.47 2.80
N VAL A 297 2.55 15.48 1.57
CA VAL A 297 2.02 14.28 0.88
C VAL A 297 2.99 13.90 -0.23
N HIS A 298 3.29 12.60 -0.36
CA HIS A 298 4.13 12.13 -1.47
C HIS A 298 3.53 12.50 -2.82
N GLU A 299 4.35 13.05 -3.70
CA GLU A 299 3.95 13.49 -5.03
C GLU A 299 3.27 12.37 -5.84
N ASN A 300 3.75 11.13 -5.76
CA ASN A 300 3.13 9.98 -6.43
C ASN A 300 1.69 9.73 -5.95
N VAL A 301 1.45 9.83 -4.64
CA VAL A 301 0.10 9.67 -4.03
C VAL A 301 -0.83 10.77 -4.54
N LEU A 302 -0.34 12.01 -4.54
CA LEU A 302 -1.10 13.16 -5.00
C LEU A 302 -1.45 13.06 -6.49
N LEU A 303 -0.48 12.78 -7.37
CA LEU A 303 -0.73 12.64 -8.81
C LEU A 303 -1.69 11.50 -9.12
N ARG A 304 -1.57 10.38 -8.41
CA ARG A 304 -2.46 9.24 -8.60
C ARG A 304 -3.89 9.57 -8.19
N ILE A 305 -4.09 10.24 -7.05
CA ILE A 305 -5.42 10.70 -6.62
C ILE A 305 -5.97 11.79 -7.55
N ALA A 306 -5.16 12.79 -7.90
CA ALA A 306 -5.53 13.86 -8.81
C ALA A 306 -6.03 13.30 -10.16
N SER A 307 -5.41 12.23 -10.68
CA SER A 307 -5.82 11.58 -11.94
C SER A 307 -7.22 10.97 -11.91
N LYS A 308 -7.79 10.78 -10.70
CA LYS A 308 -9.16 10.26 -10.51
C LYS A 308 -10.21 11.36 -10.60
N PHE A 309 -9.81 12.63 -10.50
CA PHE A 309 -10.72 13.77 -10.66
C PHE A 309 -10.88 14.09 -12.14
N ASP A 310 -12.13 14.23 -12.59
CA ASP A 310 -12.45 14.75 -13.92
C ASP A 310 -12.53 16.29 -13.86
N ASP A 311 -11.42 16.94 -13.52
CA ASP A 311 -11.36 18.36 -13.24
C ASP A 311 -10.36 19.08 -14.16
N PRO A 312 -10.83 19.92 -15.10
CA PRO A 312 -9.97 20.65 -16.02
C PRO A 312 -8.95 21.58 -15.34
N GLU A 313 -9.25 22.08 -14.15
CA GLU A 313 -8.36 22.96 -13.38
C GLU A 313 -7.22 22.16 -12.75
N ILE A 314 -7.51 20.95 -12.24
CA ILE A 314 -6.47 20.01 -11.78
C ILE A 314 -5.60 19.57 -12.96
N ASP A 315 -6.21 19.24 -14.10
CA ASP A 315 -5.50 18.90 -15.34
C ASP A 315 -4.52 20.02 -15.76
N ALA A 316 -5.02 21.25 -15.82
CA ALA A 316 -4.20 22.41 -16.18
C ALA A 316 -3.11 22.68 -15.14
N GLY A 317 -3.43 22.54 -13.86
CA GLY A 317 -2.50 22.67 -12.74
C GLY A 317 -1.36 21.65 -12.81
N VAL A 318 -1.68 20.37 -13.04
CA VAL A 318 -0.67 19.32 -13.20
C VAL A 318 0.17 19.55 -14.44
N ILE A 319 -0.41 19.91 -15.59
CA ILE A 319 0.36 20.20 -16.82
C ILE A 319 1.31 21.40 -16.63
N LYS A 320 0.88 22.43 -15.89
CA LYS A 320 1.69 23.60 -15.54
C LYS A 320 2.81 23.24 -14.56
N PHE A 321 2.50 22.40 -13.57
CA PHE A 321 3.43 21.92 -12.54
C PHE A 321 4.50 20.96 -13.11
N SER A 322 4.09 20.07 -14.01
CA SER A 322 4.93 18.98 -14.50
C SER A 322 5.87 19.41 -15.63
N SER A 323 7.06 19.92 -15.26
CA SER A 323 8.17 20.03 -16.21
C SER A 323 8.87 18.66 -16.39
N GLY A 324 9.16 18.26 -17.63
CA GLY A 324 9.87 17.00 -17.92
C GLY A 324 9.09 15.74 -17.51
N SER A 325 9.69 14.92 -16.64
CA SER A 325 9.28 13.54 -16.33
C SER A 325 7.96 13.37 -15.57
N TYR A 326 7.47 14.42 -14.94
CA TYR A 326 6.18 14.39 -14.25
C TYR A 326 5.00 14.47 -15.22
N ARG A 327 5.25 14.98 -16.43
CA ARG A 327 4.22 15.07 -17.47
C ARG A 327 3.91 13.69 -18.04
N ASP A 328 4.95 12.89 -18.21
CA ASP A 328 4.84 11.48 -18.63
C ASP A 328 4.18 10.64 -17.54
N GLN A 329 4.46 10.91 -16.26
CA GLN A 329 3.77 10.29 -15.13
C GLN A 329 2.29 10.62 -15.09
N TRP A 330 1.95 11.90 -15.23
CA TRP A 330 0.57 12.33 -15.30
C TRP A 330 -0.17 11.64 -16.45
N ARG A 331 0.44 11.62 -17.63
CA ARG A 331 -0.10 10.92 -18.80
C ARG A 331 -0.31 9.44 -18.51
N PHE A 332 0.70 8.76 -17.96
CA PHE A 332 0.61 7.34 -17.58
C PHE A 332 -0.53 7.09 -16.57
N TYR A 333 -0.66 7.92 -15.53
CA TYR A 333 -1.72 7.76 -14.55
C TYR A 333 -3.10 7.98 -15.18
N LYS A 334 -3.26 9.02 -16.00
CA LYS A 334 -4.53 9.37 -16.65
C LYS A 334 -4.98 8.35 -17.70
N GLU A 335 -4.05 7.84 -18.50
CA GLU A 335 -4.35 6.94 -19.63
C GLU A 335 -4.43 5.47 -19.20
N HIS A 336 -3.62 5.04 -18.23
CA HIS A 336 -3.45 3.62 -17.91
C HIS A 336 -3.78 3.24 -16.46
N ARG A 337 -3.74 4.18 -15.51
CA ARG A 337 -3.97 3.90 -14.07
C ARG A 337 -5.18 4.61 -13.48
N ARG A 338 -5.98 5.29 -14.30
CA ARG A 338 -7.19 5.99 -13.84
C ARG A 338 -8.18 5.05 -13.16
N ASN A 339 -8.18 3.77 -13.52
CA ASN A 339 -9.03 2.76 -12.91
C ASN A 339 -8.27 1.81 -11.98
N PHE A 340 -6.97 2.01 -11.78
CA PHE A 340 -6.21 1.16 -10.88
C PHE A 340 -6.59 1.36 -9.42
N PRO A 341 -6.76 0.29 -8.64
CA PRO A 341 -7.01 0.41 -7.22
C PRO A 341 -5.88 1.19 -6.54
N LEU A 342 -6.21 1.98 -5.51
CA LEU A 342 -5.23 2.71 -4.70
C LEU A 342 -4.63 1.86 -3.58
N TYR A 343 -4.98 0.57 -3.50
CA TYR A 343 -4.59 -0.34 -2.42
C TYR A 343 -3.06 -0.50 -2.29
N ASP A 344 -2.29 -0.28 -3.36
CA ASP A 344 -0.82 -0.33 -3.34
C ASP A 344 -0.14 0.92 -2.73
N LEU A 345 -0.89 2.01 -2.47
CA LEU A 345 -0.38 3.14 -1.70
C LEU A 345 -0.30 2.81 -0.20
N TYR A 346 -0.89 1.68 0.21
CA TYR A 346 -0.94 1.21 1.59
C TYR A 346 0.06 0.11 1.92
N SER A 347 0.66 -0.56 0.92
CA SER A 347 1.46 -1.79 1.16
C SER A 347 2.72 -1.54 1.97
N ASP A 348 3.28 -0.32 1.95
CA ASP A 348 4.45 0.05 2.76
C ASP A 348 4.06 0.65 4.13
N ARG A 349 2.76 0.87 4.37
CA ARG A 349 2.23 1.55 5.56
C ARG A 349 1.00 0.80 6.07
N ILE A 350 1.28 -0.27 6.81
CA ILE A 350 0.40 -1.25 7.49
C ILE A 350 -0.68 -0.64 8.44
N GLU A 351 -0.96 0.66 8.38
CA GLU A 351 -1.81 1.37 9.36
C GLU A 351 -3.22 1.72 8.86
N TYR A 352 -3.60 1.30 7.64
CA TYR A 352 -4.89 1.64 7.04
C TYR A 352 -5.71 0.39 6.73
N TRP A 353 -6.48 -0.07 7.72
CA TRP A 353 -7.44 -1.14 7.53
C TRP A 353 -8.80 -0.71 8.07
N GLY A 354 -9.41 0.27 7.39
CA GLY A 354 -10.87 0.41 7.35
C GLY A 354 -11.33 0.00 5.96
N GLU A 355 -12.46 -0.69 5.87
CA GLU A 355 -13.05 -1.15 4.62
C GLU A 355 -13.09 -0.03 3.58
N ILE A 356 -12.47 -0.23 2.43
CA ILE A 356 -12.87 0.48 1.21
C ILE A 356 -13.92 -0.44 0.59
N ARG A 357 -15.19 -0.15 0.86
CA ARG A 357 -16.33 -0.85 0.23
C ARG A 357 -16.51 -0.41 -1.22
#